data_AF-A0A2D9EAH2-F1
#
_entry.id   AF-A0A2D9EAH2-F1
#
_cell.length_a   1.000
_cell.length_b   1.000
_cell.length_c   1.000
_cell.angle_alpha   90.00
_cell.angle_beta   90.00
_cell.angle_gamma   90.00
#
_symmetry.space_group_name_H-M   'P 1'
#
loop_
_entity.id
_entity.type
_entity.pdbx_description
1 polymer ?
#
loop_
_entity_poly.entity_id
_entity_poly.type
_entity_poly.pdbx_seq_one_letter_code
_entity_poly.pdbx_strand_id
1 'polypeptide(L)'
;MSNYVLHKSSSRGHANHGWLKVNHTFSFANYYDSSRMNFGCLRVLNDDVIAASKGFDFHSHDNMEIITIPLSGSLRHQDNLGNGSVISEGDIQVMSAGTGVIHSEFNASSDKDVSVLQIWIFPNKKDVQPRYQQLSIDSLKTKNTFYQILSPFPDDNGVWIHQNSWFSLASLDSKKTIHYDINYPSNGIYIFVIQGGVQIEGIELSERDGVGFWDITEISISSLIDSEILLMEVPMAITKL
;
A
#
# COMPACT_ATOMS: atom_id res chain seq x y z
N MET A 1 -9.02 -24.97 -5.39
CA MET A 1 -9.13 -23.57 -5.83
C MET A 1 -8.84 -22.73 -4.61
N SER A 2 -7.89 -21.83 -4.70
CA SER A 2 -7.55 -20.92 -3.61
C SER A 2 -8.73 -20.02 -3.29
N ASN A 3 -8.91 -19.66 -2.02
CA ASN A 3 -9.92 -18.68 -1.64
C ASN A 3 -9.45 -17.30 -2.13
N TYR A 4 -10.33 -16.54 -2.80
CA TYR A 4 -9.96 -15.25 -3.37
C TYR A 4 -11.08 -14.22 -3.34
N VAL A 5 -10.70 -12.95 -3.45
CA VAL A 5 -11.58 -11.81 -3.67
C VAL A 5 -11.00 -10.90 -4.75
N LEU A 6 -11.83 -10.44 -5.69
CA LEU A 6 -11.41 -9.62 -6.82
C LEU A 6 -12.05 -8.23 -6.74
N HIS A 7 -11.22 -7.19 -6.83
CA HIS A 7 -11.64 -5.80 -6.87
C HIS A 7 -11.15 -5.15 -8.17
N LYS A 8 -12.04 -5.08 -9.17
CA LYS A 8 -11.77 -4.37 -10.43
C LYS A 8 -11.63 -2.87 -10.18
N SER A 9 -10.72 -2.22 -10.87
CA SER A 9 -10.44 -0.78 -10.74
C SER A 9 -11.71 0.08 -10.90
N SER A 10 -12.57 -0.29 -11.85
CA SER A 10 -13.85 0.35 -12.15
C SER A 10 -14.93 0.20 -11.08
N SER A 11 -14.72 -0.68 -10.09
CA SER A 11 -15.64 -0.94 -9.00
C SER A 11 -15.25 -0.27 -7.68
N ARG A 12 -14.13 0.47 -7.64
CA ARG A 12 -13.67 1.18 -6.45
C ARG A 12 -14.57 2.37 -6.13
N GLY A 13 -14.66 2.74 -4.84
CA GLY A 13 -15.32 3.97 -4.44
C GLY A 13 -14.55 5.17 -4.99
N HIS A 14 -15.21 6.06 -5.73
CA HIS A 14 -14.54 7.22 -6.32
C HIS A 14 -15.03 8.51 -5.70
N ALA A 15 -14.11 9.42 -5.37
CA ALA A 15 -14.43 10.78 -4.98
C ALA A 15 -13.48 11.78 -5.67
N ASN A 16 -14.03 12.93 -6.06
CA ASN A 16 -13.30 14.03 -6.67
C ASN A 16 -13.66 15.34 -5.98
N HIS A 17 -12.71 15.89 -5.24
CA HIS A 17 -12.83 17.13 -4.47
C HIS A 17 -12.17 18.33 -5.20
N GLY A 18 -11.97 18.21 -6.52
CA GLY A 18 -11.24 19.18 -7.34
C GLY A 18 -9.73 19.00 -7.19
N TRP A 19 -9.19 19.24 -5.99
CA TRP A 19 -7.76 19.11 -5.71
C TRP A 19 -7.31 17.68 -5.40
N LEU A 20 -8.22 16.83 -4.93
CA LEU A 20 -7.99 15.42 -4.62
C LEU A 20 -8.92 14.57 -5.48
N LYS A 21 -8.35 13.63 -6.21
CA LYS A 21 -9.08 12.52 -6.84
C LYS A 21 -8.64 11.25 -6.15
N VAL A 22 -9.56 10.53 -5.54
CA VAL A 22 -9.26 9.31 -4.78
C VAL A 22 -10.10 8.16 -5.29
N ASN A 23 -9.47 6.99 -5.39
CA ASN A 23 -10.15 5.71 -5.56
C ASN A 23 -9.92 4.82 -4.33
N HIS A 24 -10.99 4.55 -3.60
CA HIS A 24 -11.01 3.71 -2.39
C HIS A 24 -11.23 2.24 -2.76
N THR A 25 -10.26 1.39 -2.45
CA THR A 25 -10.44 -0.06 -2.57
C THR A 25 -11.36 -0.59 -1.46
N PHE A 26 -11.20 -0.07 -0.24
CA PHE A 26 -11.99 -0.42 0.94
C PHE A 26 -12.78 0.79 1.45
N SER A 27 -13.87 0.53 2.17
CA SER A 27 -14.75 1.53 2.79
C SER A 27 -13.96 2.53 3.63
N PHE A 28 -13.98 3.81 3.24
CA PHE A 28 -13.21 4.86 3.88
C PHE A 28 -13.89 6.22 3.70
N ALA A 29 -13.75 7.10 4.71
CA ALA A 29 -14.44 8.38 4.75
C ALA A 29 -15.96 8.23 4.48
N ASN A 30 -16.47 8.89 3.43
CA ASN A 30 -17.88 8.83 3.05
C ASN A 30 -18.23 7.66 2.11
N TYR A 31 -17.23 6.92 1.61
CA TYR A 31 -17.47 5.72 0.82
C TYR A 31 -17.70 4.51 1.74
N TYR A 32 -18.82 3.84 1.54
CA TYR A 32 -19.22 2.67 2.31
C TYR A 32 -19.70 1.53 1.40
N ASP A 33 -19.05 0.39 1.54
CA ASP A 33 -19.42 -0.91 1.00
C ASP A 33 -19.14 -1.96 2.09
N SER A 34 -20.20 -2.55 2.64
CA SER A 34 -20.10 -3.54 3.72
C SER A 34 -19.32 -4.80 3.32
N SER A 35 -19.17 -5.08 2.02
CA SER A 35 -18.37 -6.19 1.51
C SER A 35 -16.88 -5.87 1.38
N ARG A 36 -16.51 -4.58 1.48
CA ARG A 36 -15.13 -4.09 1.31
C ARG A 36 -14.66 -3.30 2.51
N MET A 37 -14.84 -3.84 3.72
CA MET A 37 -14.38 -3.14 4.93
C MET A 37 -12.85 -3.17 5.09
N ASN A 38 -12.22 -4.27 4.69
CA ASN A 38 -10.79 -4.55 4.81
C ASN A 38 -10.48 -5.90 4.11
N PHE A 39 -9.20 -6.21 3.93
CA PHE A 39 -8.70 -7.55 3.62
C PHE A 39 -7.73 -7.98 4.72
N GLY A 40 -8.14 -8.88 5.61
CA GLY A 40 -7.36 -9.17 6.82
C GLY A 40 -7.05 -7.87 7.60
N CYS A 41 -5.79 -7.64 7.95
CA CYS A 41 -5.34 -6.40 8.59
C CYS A 41 -5.18 -5.19 7.64
N LEU A 42 -5.29 -5.37 6.32
CA LEU A 42 -5.26 -4.27 5.34
C LEU A 42 -6.58 -3.49 5.38
N ARG A 43 -6.56 -2.30 6.00
CA ARG A 43 -7.74 -1.50 6.30
C ARG A 43 -8.03 -0.46 5.21
N VAL A 44 -7.01 0.19 4.67
CA VAL A 44 -7.15 1.21 3.63
C VAL A 44 -6.16 0.93 2.51
N LEU A 45 -6.62 1.08 1.28
CA LEU A 45 -5.80 1.15 0.07
C LEU A 45 -6.46 2.19 -0.83
N ASN A 46 -5.96 3.42 -0.72
CA ASN A 46 -6.39 4.55 -1.53
C ASN A 46 -5.37 4.81 -2.62
N ASP A 47 -5.87 5.11 -3.81
CA ASP A 47 -5.10 5.50 -4.99
C ASP A 47 -5.44 6.95 -5.32
N ASP A 48 -4.57 7.84 -4.84
CA ASP A 48 -4.81 9.27 -4.76
C ASP A 48 -4.03 10.01 -5.85
N VAL A 49 -4.67 11.02 -6.42
CA VAL A 49 -4.03 12.06 -7.24
C VAL A 49 -4.30 13.41 -6.59
N ILE A 50 -3.23 14.09 -6.19
CA ILE A 50 -3.29 15.35 -5.45
C ILE A 50 -2.71 16.46 -6.32
N ALA A 51 -3.51 17.50 -6.54
CA ALA A 51 -3.14 18.64 -7.37
C ALA A 51 -1.92 19.39 -6.82
N ALA A 52 -1.19 20.07 -7.70
CA ALA A 52 -0.06 20.91 -7.35
C ALA A 52 -0.33 21.83 -6.14
N SER A 53 0.61 21.87 -5.19
CA SER A 53 0.53 22.66 -3.94
C SER A 53 -0.69 22.41 -3.05
N LYS A 54 -1.46 21.33 -3.30
CA LYS A 54 -2.59 20.93 -2.48
C LYS A 54 -2.24 19.73 -1.63
N GLY A 55 -3.07 19.44 -0.64
CA GLY A 55 -2.76 18.47 0.37
C GLY A 55 -3.78 18.41 1.48
N PHE A 56 -3.51 17.54 2.43
CA PHE A 56 -4.25 17.36 3.65
C PHE A 56 -3.64 18.25 4.73
N ASP A 57 -4.43 19.17 5.27
CA ASP A 57 -4.08 19.93 6.46
C ASP A 57 -3.85 19.00 7.68
N PHE A 58 -3.36 19.57 8.77
CA PHE A 58 -3.10 18.81 9.99
C PHE A 58 -4.34 18.04 10.47
N HIS A 59 -4.19 16.73 10.59
CA HIS A 59 -5.20 15.81 11.09
C HIS A 59 -4.56 14.70 11.94
N SER A 60 -5.35 14.06 12.79
CA SER A 60 -4.87 13.09 13.77
C SER A 60 -5.10 11.65 13.34
N HIS A 61 -4.15 10.78 13.68
CA HIS A 61 -4.30 9.32 13.65
C HIS A 61 -3.90 8.73 14.99
N ASP A 62 -4.48 7.59 15.35
CA ASP A 62 -4.06 6.75 16.47
C ASP A 62 -4.05 5.28 16.03
N ASN A 63 -3.19 4.48 16.68
CA ASN A 63 -3.19 3.02 16.58
C ASN A 63 -3.34 2.46 15.14
N MET A 64 -2.60 3.05 14.19
CA MET A 64 -2.58 2.67 12.78
C MET A 64 -1.15 2.73 12.24
N GLU A 65 -0.78 1.76 11.41
CA GLU A 65 0.44 1.84 10.59
C GLU A 65 0.03 2.44 9.23
N ILE A 66 0.57 3.61 8.90
CA ILE A 66 0.23 4.37 7.70
C ILE A 66 1.44 4.34 6.77
N ILE A 67 1.27 3.79 5.58
CA ILE A 67 2.31 3.59 4.58
C ILE A 67 1.97 4.41 3.34
N THR A 68 2.96 5.17 2.87
CA THR A 68 2.86 6.05 1.71
C THR A 68 3.85 5.61 0.64
N ILE A 69 3.36 5.37 -0.57
CA ILE A 69 4.19 5.02 -1.74
C ILE A 69 3.82 5.96 -2.90
N PRO A 70 4.66 6.98 -3.20
CA PRO A 70 4.47 7.81 -4.38
C PRO A 70 4.68 6.98 -5.65
N LEU A 71 3.70 7.02 -6.55
CA LEU A 71 3.77 6.39 -7.87
C LEU A 71 4.29 7.35 -8.94
N SER A 72 4.10 8.65 -8.73
CA SER A 72 4.78 9.72 -9.48
C SER A 72 4.75 11.01 -8.69
N GLY A 73 5.79 11.83 -8.82
CA GLY A 73 5.90 13.11 -8.10
C GLY A 73 6.40 12.93 -6.65
N SER A 74 6.04 13.87 -5.77
CA SER A 74 6.45 13.82 -4.37
C SER A 74 5.49 14.52 -3.39
N LEU A 75 5.47 14.02 -2.17
CA LEU A 75 4.70 14.55 -1.04
C LEU A 75 5.63 15.10 0.03
N ARG A 76 5.33 16.29 0.52
CA ARG A 76 5.94 16.87 1.71
C ARG A 76 5.10 16.49 2.93
N HIS A 77 5.74 15.81 3.86
CA HIS A 77 5.18 15.42 5.17
C HIS A 77 5.66 16.38 6.26
N GLN A 78 4.80 16.66 7.23
CA GLN A 78 5.14 17.32 8.49
C GLN A 78 4.29 16.76 9.63
N ASP A 79 4.89 16.50 10.80
CA ASP A 79 4.16 16.06 11.99
C ASP A 79 4.51 16.83 13.27
N ASN A 80 3.71 16.62 14.32
CA ASN A 80 3.87 17.24 15.63
C ASN A 80 5.02 16.67 16.48
N LEU A 81 5.75 15.67 15.99
CA LEU A 81 6.96 15.14 16.61
C LEU A 81 8.22 15.85 16.09
N GLY A 82 8.05 16.76 15.11
CA GLY A 82 9.13 17.51 14.48
C GLY A 82 9.73 16.81 13.27
N ASN A 83 9.16 15.69 12.80
CA ASN A 83 9.60 15.10 11.55
C ASN A 83 9.04 15.92 10.38
N GLY A 84 9.86 16.08 9.35
CA GLY A 84 9.45 16.68 8.09
C GLY A 84 10.34 16.19 6.96
N SER A 85 9.73 15.83 5.85
CA SER A 85 10.43 15.18 4.74
C SER A 85 9.72 15.44 3.41
N VAL A 86 10.41 15.13 2.32
CA VAL A 86 9.80 15.00 0.99
C VAL A 86 9.95 13.53 0.59
N ILE A 87 8.82 12.86 0.41
CA ILE A 87 8.70 11.46 0.00
C ILE A 87 8.48 11.47 -1.51
N SER A 88 9.44 10.95 -2.28
CA SER A 88 9.41 11.01 -3.74
C SER A 88 9.14 9.64 -4.36
N GLU A 89 8.82 9.61 -5.66
CA GLU A 89 8.85 8.38 -6.44
C GLU A 89 10.19 7.66 -6.23
N GLY A 90 10.15 6.35 -5.93
CA GLY A 90 11.33 5.57 -5.52
C GLY A 90 11.56 5.52 -4.00
N ASP A 91 10.72 6.19 -3.20
CA ASP A 91 10.71 6.06 -1.74
C ASP A 91 9.52 5.22 -1.25
N ILE A 92 9.68 4.68 -0.05
CA ILE A 92 8.57 4.25 0.82
C ILE A 92 8.67 4.99 2.15
N GLN A 93 7.52 5.40 2.68
CA GLN A 93 7.41 6.00 3.99
C GLN A 93 6.42 5.22 4.86
N VAL A 94 6.71 5.16 6.15
CA VAL A 94 5.81 4.64 7.18
C VAL A 94 5.74 5.56 8.39
N MET A 95 4.54 5.69 8.94
CA MET A 95 4.24 6.34 10.20
C MET A 95 3.43 5.37 11.06
N SER A 96 4.00 4.94 12.19
CA SER A 96 3.25 4.23 13.23
C SER A 96 2.62 5.28 14.14
N ALA A 97 1.30 5.41 14.10
CA ALA A 97 0.60 6.44 14.86
C ALA A 97 0.64 6.20 16.38
N GLY A 98 0.64 4.94 16.82
CA GLY A 98 0.80 4.58 18.23
C GLY A 98 -0.19 5.32 19.16
N THR A 99 0.34 5.96 20.21
CA THR A 99 -0.44 6.79 21.15
C THR A 99 -1.05 8.06 20.53
N GLY A 100 -0.72 8.38 19.29
CA GLY A 100 -1.30 9.47 18.51
C GLY A 100 -0.26 10.31 17.78
N VAL A 101 -0.56 10.68 16.54
CA VAL A 101 0.22 11.64 15.73
C VAL A 101 -0.72 12.63 15.06
N ILE A 102 -0.30 13.90 14.99
CA ILE A 102 -0.94 14.93 14.18
C ILE A 102 0.00 15.26 13.04
N HIS A 103 -0.46 15.11 11.80
CA HIS A 103 0.38 15.31 10.62
C HIS A 103 -0.36 15.94 9.44
N SER A 104 0.41 16.44 8.48
CA SER A 104 -0.07 17.04 7.24
C SER A 104 0.76 16.55 6.07
N GLU A 105 0.13 16.44 4.90
CA GLU A 105 0.77 15.92 3.68
C GLU A 105 0.35 16.80 2.50
N PHE A 106 1.33 17.43 1.85
CA PHE A 106 1.08 18.30 0.69
C PHE A 106 1.91 17.86 -0.50
N ASN A 107 1.34 17.97 -1.69
CA ASN A 107 2.12 17.88 -2.92
C ASN A 107 3.28 18.89 -2.86
N ALA A 108 4.51 18.39 -3.02
CA ALA A 108 5.72 19.19 -2.92
C ALA A 108 6.00 20.02 -4.19
N SER A 109 5.32 19.72 -5.31
CA SER A 109 5.38 20.49 -6.55
C SER A 109 4.37 21.65 -6.56
N SER A 110 4.75 22.74 -7.24
CA SER A 110 3.90 23.89 -7.51
C SER A 110 3.19 23.87 -8.86
N ASP A 111 3.48 22.90 -9.72
CA ASP A 111 3.04 22.88 -11.11
C ASP A 111 2.59 21.51 -11.64
N LYS A 112 2.84 20.42 -10.89
CA LYS A 112 2.49 19.04 -11.27
C LYS A 112 1.70 18.36 -10.18
N ASP A 113 0.78 17.49 -10.60
CA ASP A 113 0.06 16.59 -9.71
C ASP A 113 0.99 15.47 -9.19
N VAL A 114 0.69 14.91 -8.02
CA VAL A 114 1.36 13.73 -7.45
C VAL A 114 0.36 12.58 -7.41
N SER A 115 0.81 11.38 -7.77
CA SER A 115 0.04 10.13 -7.62
C SER A 115 0.66 9.30 -6.51
N VAL A 116 -0.16 8.78 -5.59
CA VAL A 116 0.30 8.10 -4.39
C VAL A 116 -0.65 6.99 -3.97
N LEU A 117 -0.09 5.90 -3.42
CA LEU A 117 -0.85 4.93 -2.66
C LEU A 117 -0.77 5.26 -1.17
N GLN A 118 -1.94 5.39 -0.55
CA GLN A 118 -2.12 5.56 0.88
C GLN A 118 -2.68 4.26 1.46
N ILE A 119 -1.86 3.56 2.26
CA ILE A 119 -2.11 2.18 2.69
C ILE A 119 -2.09 2.12 4.21
N TRP A 120 -3.15 1.59 4.82
CA TRP A 120 -3.25 1.51 6.27
C TRP A 120 -3.38 0.06 6.73
N ILE A 121 -2.53 -0.31 7.70
CA ILE A 121 -2.52 -1.64 8.32
C ILE A 121 -2.87 -1.50 9.81
N PHE A 122 -3.82 -2.32 10.27
CA PHE A 122 -4.06 -2.47 11.71
C PHE A 122 -2.81 -3.05 12.39
N PRO A 123 -2.24 -2.38 13.41
CA PRO A 123 -1.09 -2.91 14.13
C PRO A 123 -1.48 -4.10 15.01
N ASN A 124 -0.51 -4.94 15.34
CA ASN A 124 -0.61 -6.00 16.34
C ASN A 124 -0.26 -5.54 17.76
N LYS A 125 0.12 -4.26 17.93
CA LYS A 125 0.38 -3.62 19.22
C LYS A 125 -0.28 -2.25 19.23
N LYS A 126 -1.02 -1.96 20.30
CA LYS A 126 -1.58 -0.62 20.56
C LYS A 126 -0.64 0.20 21.43
N ASP A 127 -0.81 1.52 21.38
CA ASP A 127 -0.18 2.50 22.25
C ASP A 127 1.36 2.40 22.26
N VAL A 128 1.92 1.96 21.12
CA VAL A 128 3.35 2.02 20.86
C VAL A 128 3.81 3.48 20.79
N GLN A 129 5.11 3.70 20.99
CA GLN A 129 5.66 5.03 20.77
C GLN A 129 5.49 5.42 19.29
N PRO A 130 4.90 6.59 19.00
CA PRO A 130 4.83 7.09 17.64
C PRO A 130 6.19 7.14 16.97
N ARG A 131 6.26 6.76 15.70
CA ARG A 131 7.52 6.80 14.94
C ARG A 131 7.27 7.06 13.46
N TYR A 132 8.33 7.54 12.82
CA TYR A 132 8.39 7.82 11.40
C TYR A 132 9.64 7.17 10.81
N GLN A 133 9.52 6.60 9.61
CA GLN A 133 10.65 6.12 8.83
C GLN A 133 10.38 6.34 7.34
N GLN A 134 11.41 6.72 6.60
CA GLN A 134 11.40 6.83 5.15
C GLN A 134 12.70 6.27 4.62
N LEU A 135 12.61 5.51 3.54
CA LEU A 135 13.77 4.94 2.85
C LEU A 135 13.56 5.00 1.34
N SER A 136 14.64 5.22 0.60
CA SER A 136 14.66 4.96 -0.84
C SER A 136 14.72 3.44 -1.07
N ILE A 137 13.92 2.95 -2.01
CA ILE A 137 13.84 1.54 -2.41
C ILE A 137 14.52 1.28 -3.76
N ASP A 138 15.12 2.30 -4.37
CA ASP A 138 15.76 2.20 -5.69
C ASP A 138 16.88 1.16 -5.71
N SER A 139 17.64 1.05 -4.62
CA SER A 139 18.73 0.06 -4.49
C SER A 139 18.22 -1.39 -4.36
N LEU A 140 16.95 -1.57 -3.98
CA LEU A 140 16.31 -2.88 -3.86
C LEU A 140 15.69 -3.33 -5.20
N LYS A 141 15.44 -2.39 -6.12
CA LYS A 141 14.71 -2.65 -7.36
C LYS A 141 15.46 -3.67 -8.22
N THR A 142 14.78 -4.78 -8.48
CA THR A 142 15.25 -5.86 -9.33
C THR A 142 14.18 -6.22 -10.34
N LYS A 143 14.58 -6.44 -11.60
CA LYS A 143 13.64 -6.82 -12.66
C LYS A 143 13.26 -8.28 -12.55
N ASN A 144 12.01 -8.60 -12.90
CA ASN A 144 11.52 -9.97 -13.03
C ASN A 144 11.70 -10.82 -11.76
N THR A 145 11.63 -10.19 -10.59
CA THR A 145 11.61 -10.84 -9.28
C THR A 145 10.96 -9.87 -8.29
N PHE A 146 10.52 -10.41 -7.15
CA PHE A 146 10.08 -9.58 -6.05
C PHE A 146 11.26 -8.99 -5.29
N TYR A 147 11.11 -7.76 -4.83
CA TYR A 147 11.95 -7.16 -3.81
C TYR A 147 11.08 -6.60 -2.68
N GLN A 148 11.49 -6.90 -1.45
CA GLN A 148 10.76 -6.48 -0.26
C GLN A 148 11.00 -5.00 0.02
N ILE A 149 9.95 -4.30 0.43
CA ILE A 149 9.99 -2.87 0.80
C ILE A 149 9.42 -2.60 2.20
N LEU A 150 8.74 -3.58 2.80
CA LEU A 150 8.23 -3.48 4.16
C LEU A 150 8.17 -4.86 4.83
N SER A 151 8.49 -4.92 6.13
CA SER A 151 8.41 -6.16 6.93
C SER A 151 8.09 -5.89 8.42
N PRO A 152 7.87 -6.93 9.26
CA PRO A 152 7.74 -6.74 10.71
C PRO A 152 9.06 -6.46 11.43
N PHE A 153 10.20 -6.55 10.75
CA PHE A 153 11.52 -6.59 11.37
C PHE A 153 12.34 -5.34 11.05
N PRO A 154 12.85 -4.61 12.06
CA PRO A 154 13.63 -3.38 11.85
C PRO A 154 14.93 -3.54 11.06
N ASP A 155 15.53 -4.74 11.08
CA ASP A 155 16.84 -5.02 10.48
C ASP A 155 16.74 -5.64 9.07
N ASP A 156 15.54 -5.70 8.50
CA ASP A 156 15.26 -6.31 7.21
C ASP A 156 15.18 -5.26 6.09
N ASN A 157 15.01 -5.69 4.84
CA ASN A 157 14.91 -4.76 3.70
C ASN A 157 13.63 -3.91 3.78
N GLY A 158 13.80 -2.61 3.52
CA GLY A 158 12.71 -1.65 3.49
C GLY A 158 12.37 -1.08 4.86
N VAL A 159 11.17 -0.51 4.99
CA VAL A 159 10.67 0.02 6.27
C VAL A 159 10.08 -1.10 7.11
N TRP A 160 9.92 -0.88 8.41
CA TRP A 160 9.26 -1.88 9.27
C TRP A 160 7.92 -1.38 9.81
N ILE A 161 7.04 -2.28 10.26
CA ILE A 161 5.77 -1.98 10.97
C ILE A 161 5.50 -2.88 12.16
N HIS A 162 4.59 -2.44 13.04
CA HIS A 162 4.05 -3.25 14.12
C HIS A 162 2.94 -4.20 13.64
N GLN A 163 3.19 -5.03 12.63
CA GLN A 163 2.29 -6.10 12.19
C GLN A 163 3.09 -7.18 11.47
N ASN A 164 2.67 -8.45 11.57
CA ASN A 164 3.27 -9.58 10.83
C ASN A 164 2.90 -9.52 9.35
N SER A 165 3.41 -8.49 8.66
CA SER A 165 3.03 -8.09 7.31
C SER A 165 4.27 -7.79 6.49
N TRP A 166 4.22 -8.15 5.21
CA TRP A 166 5.31 -7.97 4.26
C TRP A 166 4.80 -7.35 2.98
N PHE A 167 5.44 -6.27 2.52
CA PHE A 167 5.14 -5.74 1.19
C PHE A 167 6.32 -5.95 0.26
N SER A 168 6.01 -6.32 -0.98
CA SER A 168 7.00 -6.48 -2.05
C SER A 168 6.51 -5.84 -3.34
N LEU A 169 7.44 -5.29 -4.12
CA LEU A 169 7.18 -4.81 -5.46
C LEU A 169 7.83 -5.74 -6.49
N ALA A 170 7.30 -5.73 -7.70
CA ALA A 170 7.97 -6.32 -8.87
C ALA A 170 7.68 -5.49 -10.12
N SER A 171 8.73 -5.25 -10.90
CA SER A 171 8.62 -4.80 -12.29
C SER A 171 8.89 -6.00 -13.20
N LEU A 172 7.89 -6.39 -13.98
CA LEU A 172 7.88 -7.56 -14.84
C LEU A 172 7.91 -7.16 -16.30
N ASP A 173 8.84 -7.70 -17.08
CA ASP A 173 8.73 -7.67 -18.54
C ASP A 173 7.58 -8.61 -18.98
N SER A 174 7.00 -8.42 -20.16
CA SER A 174 5.93 -9.27 -20.71
C SER A 174 6.31 -10.77 -20.76
N LYS A 175 5.33 -11.65 -20.48
CA LYS A 175 5.44 -13.12 -20.50
C LYS A 175 6.45 -13.67 -19.49
N LYS A 176 6.61 -13.00 -18.36
CA LYS A 176 7.42 -13.46 -17.23
C LYS A 176 6.52 -14.01 -16.15
N THR A 177 6.95 -15.10 -15.54
CA THR A 177 6.28 -15.72 -14.40
C THR A 177 7.23 -15.69 -13.22
N ILE A 178 6.75 -15.19 -12.08
CA ILE A 178 7.48 -15.17 -10.82
C ILE A 178 6.63 -15.78 -9.72
N HIS A 179 7.29 -16.31 -8.70
CA HIS A 179 6.66 -16.99 -7.56
C HIS A 179 6.90 -16.19 -6.29
N TYR A 180 5.90 -16.17 -5.41
CA TYR A 180 5.98 -15.57 -4.09
C TYR A 180 5.59 -16.60 -3.05
N ASP A 181 6.48 -16.85 -2.09
CA ASP A 181 6.21 -17.69 -0.93
C ASP A 181 5.62 -16.84 0.20
N ILE A 182 4.51 -17.28 0.78
CA ILE A 182 3.88 -16.58 1.90
C ILE A 182 4.79 -16.70 3.13
N ASN A 183 5.16 -15.57 3.73
CA ASN A 183 6.08 -15.51 4.87
C ASN A 183 5.48 -16.10 6.15
N TYR A 184 4.16 -15.96 6.33
CA TYR A 184 3.49 -16.48 7.52
C TYR A 184 2.20 -17.27 7.18
N PRO A 185 2.05 -18.54 7.60
CA PRO A 185 0.95 -19.40 7.12
C PRO A 185 -0.48 -18.90 7.33
N SER A 186 -0.72 -18.03 8.32
CA SER A 186 -2.05 -17.44 8.58
C SER A 186 -2.30 -16.14 7.83
N ASN A 187 -1.36 -15.69 7.01
CA ASN A 187 -1.49 -14.50 6.20
C ASN A 187 -2.24 -14.80 4.90
N GLY A 188 -2.91 -13.79 4.41
CA GLY A 188 -3.32 -13.70 3.01
C GLY A 188 -2.46 -12.68 2.30
N ILE A 189 -2.56 -12.65 0.98
CA ILE A 189 -1.84 -11.70 0.14
C ILE A 189 -2.81 -10.93 -0.72
N TYR A 190 -2.69 -9.60 -0.69
CA TYR A 190 -3.41 -8.70 -1.57
C TYR A 190 -2.47 -8.15 -2.64
N ILE A 191 -2.76 -8.42 -3.90
CA ILE A 191 -1.96 -8.05 -5.06
C ILE A 191 -2.66 -6.91 -5.78
N PHE A 192 -1.97 -5.79 -5.97
CA PHE A 192 -2.47 -4.61 -6.67
C PHE A 192 -1.62 -4.35 -7.90
N VAL A 193 -2.26 -4.22 -9.07
CA VAL A 193 -1.58 -3.88 -10.32
C VAL A 193 -1.41 -2.36 -10.39
N ILE A 194 -0.19 -1.87 -10.18
CA ILE A 194 0.12 -0.44 -10.30
C ILE A 194 0.01 -0.01 -11.77
N GLN A 195 0.59 -0.81 -12.67
CA GLN A 195 0.56 -0.59 -14.12
C GLN A 195 0.63 -1.93 -14.86
N GLY A 196 0.05 -1.99 -16.05
CA GLY A 196 0.17 -3.14 -16.95
C GLY A 196 -0.96 -4.14 -16.80
N GLY A 197 -0.64 -5.43 -16.90
CA GLY A 197 -1.61 -6.50 -16.84
C GLY A 197 -0.98 -7.86 -16.57
N VAL A 198 -1.56 -8.58 -15.61
CA VAL A 198 -1.07 -9.88 -15.12
C VAL A 198 -2.19 -10.91 -15.09
N GLN A 199 -1.83 -12.18 -15.02
CA GLN A 199 -2.72 -13.31 -14.80
C GLN A 199 -2.26 -14.11 -13.58
N ILE A 200 -3.19 -14.45 -12.70
CA ILE A 200 -2.95 -15.16 -11.44
C ILE A 200 -4.08 -16.16 -11.25
N GLU A 201 -3.77 -17.46 -11.13
CA GLU A 201 -4.79 -18.52 -10.99
C GLU A 201 -5.91 -18.45 -12.07
N GLY A 202 -5.54 -18.06 -13.30
CA GLY A 202 -6.47 -17.87 -14.42
C GLY A 202 -7.27 -16.55 -14.40
N ILE A 203 -7.13 -15.73 -13.37
CA ILE A 203 -7.76 -14.41 -13.24
C ILE A 203 -6.88 -13.37 -13.92
N GLU A 204 -7.42 -12.71 -14.94
CA GLU A 204 -6.75 -11.57 -15.59
C GLU A 204 -7.03 -10.26 -14.85
N LEU A 205 -5.97 -9.54 -14.54
CA LEU A 205 -5.96 -8.26 -13.86
C LEU A 205 -5.35 -7.20 -14.78
N SER A 206 -6.03 -6.07 -14.87
CA SER A 206 -5.57 -4.89 -15.59
C SER A 206 -5.08 -3.83 -14.61
N GLU A 207 -4.56 -2.73 -15.14
CA GLU A 207 -4.13 -1.58 -14.35
C GLU A 207 -5.17 -1.16 -13.28
N ARG A 208 -4.67 -1.00 -12.05
CA ARG A 208 -5.39 -0.69 -10.81
C ARG A 208 -6.41 -1.73 -10.34
N ASP A 209 -6.44 -2.92 -10.93
CA ASP A 209 -7.15 -4.05 -10.35
C ASP A 209 -6.41 -4.54 -9.10
N GLY A 210 -7.16 -5.06 -8.14
CA GLY A 210 -6.62 -5.76 -6.99
C GLY A 210 -7.25 -7.14 -6.80
N VAL A 211 -6.50 -8.10 -6.28
CA VAL A 211 -6.99 -9.42 -5.90
C VAL A 211 -6.38 -9.86 -4.58
N GLY A 212 -7.20 -10.41 -3.68
CA GLY A 212 -6.74 -11.00 -2.43
C GLY A 212 -6.84 -12.52 -2.49
N PHE A 213 -5.85 -13.23 -1.95
CA PHE A 213 -5.85 -14.69 -1.78
C PHE A 213 -5.50 -15.07 -0.34
N TRP A 214 -6.09 -16.16 0.18
CA TRP A 214 -5.76 -16.70 1.50
C TRP A 214 -5.88 -18.22 1.54
N ASP A 215 -5.42 -18.83 2.63
CA ASP A 215 -5.24 -20.28 2.78
C ASP A 215 -4.33 -20.89 1.69
N ILE A 216 -3.24 -20.18 1.37
CA ILE A 216 -2.23 -20.55 0.38
C ILE A 216 -0.83 -20.46 1.00
N THR A 217 0.13 -21.21 0.45
CA THR A 217 1.54 -21.16 0.87
C THR A 217 2.44 -20.44 -0.13
N GLU A 218 2.01 -20.39 -1.39
CA GLU A 218 2.72 -19.74 -2.49
C GLU A 218 1.70 -19.20 -3.50
N ILE A 219 2.13 -18.26 -4.35
CA ILE A 219 1.35 -17.80 -5.50
C ILE A 219 2.24 -17.55 -6.71
N SER A 220 1.76 -17.95 -7.89
CA SER A 220 2.43 -17.72 -9.17
C SER A 220 1.75 -16.59 -9.94
N ILE A 221 2.53 -15.63 -10.40
CA ILE A 221 2.05 -14.43 -11.09
C ILE A 221 2.72 -14.34 -12.45
N SER A 222 1.91 -14.29 -13.50
CA SER A 222 2.40 -14.20 -14.88
C SER A 222 2.03 -12.85 -15.50
N SER A 223 3.01 -12.11 -16.02
CA SER A 223 2.76 -10.87 -16.75
C SER A 223 2.26 -11.13 -18.17
N LEU A 224 1.18 -10.48 -18.55
CA LEU A 224 0.65 -10.50 -19.92
C LEU A 224 1.39 -9.46 -20.78
N ILE A 225 1.63 -8.29 -20.19
CA ILE A 225 2.41 -7.18 -20.73
C ILE A 225 3.40 -6.68 -19.67
N ASP A 226 4.27 -5.74 -20.02
CA ASP A 226 5.14 -5.09 -19.04
C ASP A 226 4.27 -4.53 -17.89
N SER A 227 4.61 -4.88 -16.65
CA SER A 227 3.74 -4.65 -15.50
C SER A 227 4.52 -4.26 -14.26
N GLU A 228 3.92 -3.42 -13.42
CA GLU A 228 4.38 -3.15 -12.06
C GLU A 228 3.28 -3.53 -11.07
N ILE A 229 3.64 -4.32 -10.07
CA ILE A 229 2.69 -4.87 -9.08
C ILE A 229 3.20 -4.67 -7.66
N LEU A 230 2.27 -4.45 -6.74
CA LEU A 230 2.49 -4.39 -5.29
C LEU A 230 1.80 -5.59 -4.64
N LEU A 231 2.56 -6.36 -3.87
CA LEU A 231 2.09 -7.43 -3.01
C LEU A 231 2.03 -6.91 -1.58
N MET A 232 0.91 -7.13 -0.90
CA MET A 232 0.70 -6.81 0.50
C MET A 232 0.27 -8.08 1.23
N GLU A 233 1.23 -8.77 1.85
CA GLU A 233 0.97 -9.91 2.72
C GLU A 233 0.56 -9.41 4.10
N VAL A 234 -0.61 -9.84 4.58
CA VAL A 234 -1.18 -9.39 5.85
C VAL A 234 -1.88 -10.53 6.59
N PRO A 235 -1.92 -10.50 7.94
CA PRO A 235 -2.70 -11.47 8.70
C PRO A 235 -4.18 -11.39 8.36
N MET A 236 -4.83 -12.54 8.18
CA MET A 236 -6.27 -12.59 7.88
C MET A 236 -7.15 -12.35 9.10
N ALA A 237 -6.63 -12.58 10.30
CA ALA A 237 -7.30 -12.26 11.54
C ALA A 237 -6.91 -10.86 12.02
N ILE A 238 -7.90 -9.97 12.18
CA ILE A 238 -7.70 -8.72 12.91
C ILE A 238 -7.70 -9.07 14.39
N THR A 239 -6.53 -8.97 15.04
CA THR A 239 -6.46 -9.07 16.50
C THR A 239 -7.27 -7.94 17.10
N LYS A 240 -8.34 -8.28 17.82
CA LYS A 240 -9.00 -7.31 18.72
C LYS A 240 -8.06 -7.07 19.90
N LEU A 241 -7.18 -6.09 19.73
CA LEU A 241 -6.34 -5.55 20.81
C LEU A 241 -7.17 -4.67 21.73
#